data_AF-A0A1G7WDG1-F1
#
_entry.id   AF-A0A1G7WDG1-F1
#
_cell.length_a   1.000
_cell.length_b   1.000
_cell.length_c   1.000
_cell.angle_alpha   90.00
_cell.angle_beta   90.00
_cell.angle_gamma   90.00
#
_symmetry.space_group_name_H-M   'P 1'
#
loop_
_entity.id
_entity.type
_entity.pdbx_description
1 polymer ?
#
loop_
_entity_poly.entity_id
_entity_poly.type
_entity_poly.pdbx_seq_one_letter_code
_entity_poly.pdbx_strand_id
1 'polypeptide(L)'
;MKNGLFSRVAAVAMVAGALSVATAGTGSAAVATLSITYSCQFSIAGTHDMPSVVSSPDAPDSATAGVPTAASAATVNTTVSDDVRNTLWWIGGRSVDGTLSTPVTVTNGSSVQNLTATLTIPNTPVPSSGSFQVTASGSFPSLTLPNAGTASINLGNASLALTPRYANGDPTWIGVVNVPCTVKPGQVTKFHEFPVA
;
A
#
# COMPACT_ATOMS: atom_id res chain seq x y z
N MET A 1 -71.05 33.15 44.99
CA MET A 1 -69.84 34.01 45.05
C MET A 1 -68.79 33.30 45.89
N LYS A 2 -67.51 33.33 45.45
CA LYS A 2 -66.29 32.63 45.96
C LYS A 2 -66.13 31.17 45.51
N ASN A 3 -65.30 30.86 44.51
CA ASN A 3 -63.81 30.80 44.41
C ASN A 3 -63.21 29.51 45.00
N GLY A 4 -62.40 28.79 44.20
CA GLY A 4 -61.47 27.79 44.76
C GLY A 4 -61.00 26.69 43.79
N LEU A 5 -59.96 26.99 43.03
CA LEU A 5 -59.14 26.13 42.17
C LEU A 5 -58.38 25.07 43.00
N PHE A 6 -58.26 23.78 42.60
CA PHE A 6 -57.06 22.93 42.85
C PHE A 6 -57.00 21.66 41.96
N SER A 7 -55.92 21.60 41.17
CA SER A 7 -55.21 20.49 40.52
C SER A 7 -55.89 19.16 40.20
N ARG A 8 -56.01 18.86 38.89
CA ARG A 8 -56.01 17.50 38.35
C ARG A 8 -54.60 17.15 37.85
N VAL A 9 -53.96 16.19 38.50
CA VAL A 9 -52.75 15.54 37.98
C VAL A 9 -53.19 14.56 36.89
N ALA A 10 -52.87 14.88 35.63
CA ALA A 10 -53.02 13.98 34.51
C ALA A 10 -51.70 13.22 34.31
N ALA A 11 -51.73 11.91 34.57
CA ALA A 11 -50.69 10.99 34.13
C ALA A 11 -50.83 10.78 32.62
N VAL A 12 -49.79 11.11 31.84
CA VAL A 12 -49.65 10.68 30.45
C VAL A 12 -48.32 9.95 30.34
N ALA A 13 -48.42 8.64 30.12
CA ALA A 13 -47.32 7.75 29.81
C ALA A 13 -46.70 8.16 28.47
N MET A 14 -45.40 8.45 28.46
CA MET A 14 -44.62 8.59 27.23
C MET A 14 -43.85 7.30 26.97
N VAL A 15 -44.31 6.54 25.99
CA VAL A 15 -43.53 5.53 25.27
C VAL A 15 -43.14 6.17 23.94
N ALA A 16 -41.86 6.42 23.68
CA ALA A 16 -41.35 6.63 22.32
C ALA A 16 -39.82 6.58 22.27
N GLY A 17 -39.29 5.53 21.66
CA GLY A 17 -38.09 5.57 20.81
C GLY A 17 -36.74 5.70 21.51
N ALA A 18 -36.19 4.57 21.99
CA ALA A 18 -34.75 4.43 22.07
C ALA A 18 -34.19 4.42 20.64
N LEU A 19 -33.72 5.56 20.15
CA LEU A 19 -32.83 5.60 18.99
C LEU A 19 -31.54 4.90 19.40
N SER A 20 -31.40 3.64 19.00
CA SER A 20 -30.11 2.99 18.89
C SER A 20 -29.29 3.78 17.87
N VAL A 21 -28.46 4.70 18.37
CA VAL A 21 -27.36 5.26 17.60
C VAL A 21 -26.47 4.06 17.25
N ALA A 22 -26.64 3.55 16.03
CA ALA A 22 -25.64 2.72 15.41
C ALA A 22 -24.39 3.59 15.32
N THR A 23 -23.52 3.49 16.32
CA THR A 23 -22.14 3.92 16.18
C THR A 23 -21.61 3.10 15.02
N ALA A 24 -21.54 3.71 13.84
CA ALA A 24 -20.70 3.23 12.76
C ALA A 24 -19.32 3.09 13.41
N GLY A 25 -18.96 1.85 13.77
CA GLY A 25 -17.65 1.56 14.30
C GLY A 25 -16.68 2.12 13.27
N THR A 26 -15.85 3.07 13.67
CA THR A 26 -14.64 3.38 12.92
C THR A 26 -13.86 2.08 12.89
N GLY A 27 -14.08 1.26 11.84
CA GLY A 27 -13.25 0.12 11.55
C GLY A 27 -11.84 0.68 11.49
N SER A 28 -11.02 0.28 12.47
CA SER A 28 -9.61 0.57 12.43
C SER A 28 -9.09 -0.22 11.25
N ALA A 29 -9.00 0.42 10.08
CA ALA A 29 -8.48 -0.22 8.87
C ALA A 29 -7.20 -0.96 9.25
N ALA A 30 -7.15 -2.27 9.02
CA ALA A 30 -5.96 -3.02 9.37
C ALA A 30 -4.81 -2.52 8.49
N VAL A 31 -3.71 -2.16 9.15
CA VAL A 31 -2.47 -1.85 8.46
C VAL A 31 -1.92 -3.16 7.89
N ALA A 32 -2.19 -3.43 6.61
CA ALA A 32 -1.58 -4.56 5.92
C ALA A 32 -0.08 -4.27 5.75
N THR A 33 0.78 -5.19 6.17
CA THR A 33 2.24 -5.04 6.06
C THR A 33 2.90 -6.36 5.67
N LEU A 34 3.85 -6.31 4.74
CA LEU A 34 4.65 -7.45 4.32
C LEU A 34 6.13 -7.04 4.15
N SER A 35 7.01 -7.75 4.85
CA SER A 35 8.46 -7.66 4.62
C SER A 35 8.87 -8.66 3.56
N ILE A 36 9.51 -8.17 2.49
CA ILE A 36 9.92 -8.95 1.34
C ILE A 36 11.26 -8.45 0.82
N THR A 37 12.15 -9.37 0.47
CA THR A 37 13.44 -9.05 -0.16
C THR A 37 13.37 -9.36 -1.64
N TYR A 38 13.66 -8.36 -2.46
CA TYR A 38 13.81 -8.52 -3.90
C TYR A 38 15.28 -8.66 -4.27
N SER A 39 15.60 -9.51 -5.25
CA SER A 39 16.90 -9.55 -5.90
C SER A 39 16.80 -8.78 -7.20
N CYS A 40 17.42 -7.60 -7.25
CA CYS A 40 17.32 -6.64 -8.34
C CYS A 40 18.59 -6.62 -9.19
N GLN A 41 18.43 -6.75 -10.51
CA GLN A 41 19.55 -6.79 -11.44
C GLN A 41 19.80 -5.42 -12.05
N PHE A 42 20.82 -4.73 -11.54
CA PHE A 42 21.31 -3.47 -12.10
C PHE A 42 22.31 -3.78 -13.22
N SER A 43 22.13 -3.16 -14.38
CA SER A 43 22.99 -3.39 -15.55
C SER A 43 24.47 -3.12 -15.30
N ILE A 44 24.79 -2.15 -14.44
CA ILE A 44 26.18 -1.75 -14.11
C ILE A 44 26.63 -2.28 -12.75
N ALA A 45 25.76 -2.21 -11.73
CA ALA A 45 26.12 -2.62 -10.37
C ALA A 45 26.01 -4.14 -10.14
N GLY A 46 25.40 -4.89 -11.06
CA GLY A 46 25.13 -6.31 -10.89
C GLY A 46 23.86 -6.58 -10.07
N THR A 47 23.75 -7.78 -9.51
CA THR A 47 22.58 -8.20 -8.73
C THR A 47 22.73 -7.84 -7.27
N HIS A 48 21.71 -7.18 -6.71
CA HIS A 48 21.68 -6.75 -5.31
C HIS A 48 20.37 -7.12 -4.65
N ASP A 49 20.47 -7.55 -3.39
CA ASP A 49 19.30 -7.80 -2.57
C ASP A 49 18.80 -6.50 -1.94
N MET A 50 17.50 -6.26 -2.06
CA MET A 50 16.80 -5.02 -1.71
C MET A 50 15.69 -5.35 -0.70
N PRO A 51 15.99 -5.39 0.60
CA PRO A 51 15.00 -5.59 1.65
C PRO A 51 13.95 -4.48 1.59
N SER A 52 12.68 -4.86 1.52
CA SER A 52 11.56 -3.94 1.33
C SER A 52 10.43 -4.25 2.31
N VAL A 53 9.78 -3.21 2.80
CA VAL A 53 8.56 -3.29 3.60
C VAL A 53 7.43 -2.65 2.81
N VAL A 54 6.46 -3.48 2.42
CA VAL A 54 5.23 -3.04 1.76
C VAL A 54 4.18 -2.80 2.83
N SER A 55 3.50 -1.66 2.77
CA SER A 55 2.43 -1.31 3.71
C SER A 55 1.24 -0.68 3.00
N SER A 56 0.04 -0.95 3.50
CA SER A 56 -1.20 -0.29 3.10
C SER A 56 -2.02 0.01 4.36
N PRO A 57 -2.17 1.27 4.76
CA PRO A 57 -2.83 1.64 6.02
C PRO A 57 -4.37 1.53 5.95
N ASP A 58 -4.91 1.46 4.75
CA ASP A 58 -6.33 1.51 4.39
C ASP A 58 -6.72 0.30 3.52
N ALA A 59 -5.99 -0.80 3.65
CA ALA A 59 -6.36 -2.06 3.01
C ALA A 59 -7.73 -2.54 3.51
N PRO A 60 -8.55 -3.16 2.65
CA PRO A 60 -9.88 -3.61 3.05
C PRO A 60 -9.80 -4.73 4.10
N ASP A 61 -10.48 -4.55 5.24
CA ASP A 61 -10.64 -5.58 6.27
C ASP A 61 -11.73 -6.60 5.95
N SER A 62 -12.64 -6.22 5.04
CA SER A 62 -13.69 -7.08 4.49
C SER A 62 -14.22 -6.47 3.19
N ALA A 63 -14.92 -7.27 2.40
CA ALA A 63 -15.64 -6.81 1.21
C ALA A 63 -17.01 -7.48 1.08
N THR A 64 -17.83 -6.97 0.17
CA THR A 64 -19.11 -7.59 -0.21
C THR A 64 -19.01 -8.09 -1.64
N ALA A 65 -19.46 -9.31 -1.90
CA ALA A 65 -19.40 -9.91 -3.22
C ALA A 65 -20.13 -9.04 -4.26
N GLY A 66 -19.47 -8.80 -5.40
CA GLY A 66 -19.97 -7.96 -6.49
C GLY A 66 -19.91 -6.44 -6.24
N VAL A 67 -19.51 -6.00 -5.04
CA VAL A 67 -19.34 -4.57 -4.72
C VAL A 67 -17.86 -4.19 -4.83
N PRO A 68 -17.50 -3.11 -5.56
CA PRO A 68 -16.13 -2.63 -5.58
C PRO A 68 -15.63 -2.23 -4.18
N THR A 69 -14.44 -2.70 -3.80
CA THR A 69 -13.75 -2.20 -2.60
C THR A 69 -13.34 -0.74 -2.81
N ALA A 70 -13.07 -0.03 -1.71
CA ALA A 70 -12.31 1.21 -1.79
C ALA A 70 -10.92 0.94 -2.40
N ALA A 71 -10.38 1.94 -3.10
CA ALA A 71 -8.95 1.96 -3.41
C ALA A 71 -8.17 2.14 -2.10
N SER A 72 -6.99 1.53 -2.00
CA SER A 72 -6.14 1.66 -0.82
C SER A 72 -4.78 2.24 -1.19
N ALA A 73 -4.22 3.09 -0.32
CA ALA A 73 -2.87 3.58 -0.45
C ALA A 73 -1.84 2.46 -0.26
N ALA A 74 -0.73 2.53 -0.98
CA ALA A 74 0.37 1.58 -0.89
C ALA A 74 1.68 2.34 -0.77
N THR A 75 2.53 1.90 0.16
CA THR A 75 3.90 2.39 0.33
C THR A 75 4.86 1.23 0.35
N VAL A 76 6.01 1.39 -0.30
CA VAL A 76 7.11 0.43 -0.27
C VAL A 76 8.37 1.14 0.19
N ASN A 77 8.87 0.77 1.36
CA ASN A 77 10.14 1.26 1.87
C ASN A 77 11.23 0.24 1.59
N THR A 78 12.18 0.59 0.73
CA THR A 78 13.27 -0.30 0.32
C THR A 78 14.59 0.23 0.88
N THR A 79 15.36 -0.67 1.49
CA THR A 79 16.74 -0.37 1.92
C THR A 79 17.69 -0.61 0.75
N VAL A 80 18.45 0.42 0.39
CA VAL A 80 19.50 0.37 -0.62
C VAL A 80 20.84 0.16 0.08
N SER A 81 21.61 -0.84 -0.36
CA SER A 81 22.91 -1.16 0.22
C SER A 81 23.95 -0.07 -0.04
N ASP A 82 25.01 -0.06 0.77
CA ASP A 82 26.12 0.87 0.61
C ASP A 82 26.82 0.72 -0.76
N ASP A 83 26.88 -0.51 -1.30
CA ASP A 83 27.48 -0.82 -2.60
C ASP A 83 26.70 -0.18 -3.75
N VAL A 84 25.37 -0.35 -3.79
CA VAL A 84 24.51 0.27 -4.81
C VAL A 84 24.59 1.79 -4.71
N ARG A 85 24.56 2.32 -3.48
CA ARG A 85 24.76 3.74 -3.20
C ARG A 85 26.12 4.22 -3.73
N ASN A 86 27.19 3.47 -3.53
CA ASN A 86 28.52 3.82 -4.02
C ASN A 86 28.58 3.84 -5.55
N THR A 87 27.96 2.87 -6.22
CA THR A 87 27.83 2.90 -7.68
C THR A 87 27.05 4.12 -8.16
N LEU A 88 25.94 4.48 -7.51
CA LEU A 88 25.19 5.70 -7.81
C LEU A 88 26.06 6.96 -7.68
N TRP A 89 26.91 7.04 -6.65
CA TRP A 89 27.84 8.16 -6.49
C TRP A 89 28.91 8.22 -7.57
N TRP A 90 29.45 7.06 -7.97
CA TRP A 90 30.48 6.94 -9.00
C TRP A 90 30.00 7.41 -10.37
N ILE A 91 28.73 7.17 -10.70
CA ILE A 91 28.10 7.68 -11.94
C ILE A 91 27.65 9.14 -11.84
N GLY A 92 27.90 9.81 -10.71
CA GLY A 92 27.53 11.20 -10.45
C GLY A 92 26.13 11.42 -9.87
N GLY A 93 25.40 10.34 -9.57
CA GLY A 93 24.09 10.38 -8.93
C GLY A 93 24.16 11.00 -7.54
N ARG A 94 23.29 11.98 -7.29
CA ARG A 94 23.08 12.64 -5.98
C ARG A 94 21.64 12.55 -5.51
N SER A 95 20.73 12.24 -6.42
CA SER A 95 19.37 11.85 -6.08
C SER A 95 18.85 10.82 -7.09
N VAL A 96 17.75 10.17 -6.74
CA VAL A 96 17.08 9.19 -7.61
C VAL A 96 15.57 9.31 -7.48
N ASP A 97 14.88 9.34 -8.60
CA ASP A 97 13.43 9.24 -8.75
C ASP A 97 13.08 8.12 -9.73
N GLY A 98 11.83 7.73 -9.78
CA GLY A 98 11.41 6.69 -10.72
C GLY A 98 10.05 6.12 -10.43
N THR A 99 9.83 4.93 -10.97
CA THR A 99 8.62 4.15 -10.75
C THR A 99 8.93 2.71 -10.38
N LEU A 100 8.03 2.11 -9.62
CA LEU A 100 8.00 0.70 -9.26
C LEU A 100 6.70 0.11 -9.82
N SER A 101 6.79 -0.90 -10.68
CA SER A 101 5.65 -1.65 -11.18
C SER A 101 5.73 -3.09 -10.69
N THR A 102 4.63 -3.62 -10.15
CA THR A 102 4.56 -5.02 -9.70
C THR A 102 3.21 -5.65 -10.09
N PRO A 103 3.20 -6.85 -10.71
CA PRO A 103 2.01 -7.66 -10.80
C PRO A 103 1.48 -8.02 -9.41
N VAL A 104 0.16 -7.92 -9.26
CA VAL A 104 -0.59 -8.29 -8.07
C VAL A 104 -1.62 -9.32 -8.48
N THR A 105 -1.58 -10.48 -7.82
CA THR A 105 -2.57 -11.54 -8.04
C THR A 105 -3.57 -11.53 -6.90
N VAL A 106 -4.84 -11.36 -7.23
CA VAL A 106 -5.95 -11.40 -6.29
C VAL A 106 -6.73 -12.69 -6.52
N THR A 107 -6.85 -13.51 -5.48
CA THR A 107 -7.61 -14.77 -5.53
C THR A 107 -8.83 -14.65 -4.64
N ASN A 108 -10.01 -14.97 -5.17
CA ASN A 108 -11.28 -14.99 -4.44
C ASN A 108 -12.11 -16.22 -4.88
N GLY A 109 -12.00 -17.30 -4.10
CA GLY A 109 -12.53 -18.61 -4.47
C GLY A 109 -11.89 -19.12 -5.77
N SER A 110 -12.70 -19.44 -6.78
CA SER A 110 -12.24 -19.84 -8.12
C SER A 110 -11.86 -18.66 -9.02
N SER A 111 -12.11 -17.42 -8.59
CA SER A 111 -11.76 -16.22 -9.35
C SER A 111 -10.31 -15.82 -9.08
N VAL A 112 -9.56 -15.57 -10.15
CA VAL A 112 -8.19 -15.05 -10.10
C VAL A 112 -8.12 -13.80 -10.98
N GLN A 113 -7.68 -12.68 -10.42
CA GLN A 113 -7.48 -11.43 -11.12
C GLN A 113 -6.00 -11.05 -11.06
N ASN A 114 -5.43 -10.66 -12.20
CA ASN A 114 -4.05 -10.17 -12.27
C ASN A 114 -4.09 -8.69 -12.62
N LEU A 115 -3.54 -7.88 -11.72
CA LEU A 115 -3.49 -6.44 -11.80
C LEU A 115 -2.03 -6.00 -11.80
N THR A 116 -1.77 -4.76 -12.19
CA THR A 116 -0.44 -4.16 -12.05
C THR A 116 -0.56 -2.95 -11.12
N ALA A 117 0.14 -2.99 -9.98
CA ALA A 117 0.30 -1.83 -9.13
C ALA A 117 1.51 -1.02 -9.62
N THR A 118 1.33 0.29 -9.75
CA THR A 118 2.41 1.22 -10.10
C THR A 118 2.54 2.25 -8.99
N LEU A 119 3.74 2.36 -8.43
CA LEU A 119 4.10 3.30 -7.39
C LEU A 119 5.16 4.26 -7.93
N THR A 120 5.12 5.50 -7.44
CA THR A 120 6.08 6.54 -7.76
C THR A 120 7.12 6.65 -6.67
N ILE A 121 8.39 6.70 -7.07
CA ILE A 121 9.51 7.03 -6.21
C ILE A 121 9.78 8.53 -6.41
N PRO A 122 9.47 9.39 -5.44
CA PRO A 122 9.80 10.81 -5.52
C PRO A 122 11.32 10.99 -5.52
N ASN A 123 11.78 12.17 -5.95
CA ASN A 123 13.19 12.50 -5.99
C ASN A 123 13.82 12.39 -4.58
N THR A 124 14.59 11.33 -4.38
CA THR A 124 15.14 10.94 -3.09
C THR A 124 16.64 11.24 -3.08
N PRO A 125 17.14 12.06 -2.13
CA PRO A 125 18.57 12.33 -2.00
C PRO A 125 19.37 11.07 -1.68
N VAL A 126 20.52 10.89 -2.34
CA VAL A 126 21.45 9.80 -2.07
C VAL A 126 22.53 10.32 -1.10
N PRO A 127 22.65 9.77 0.12
CA PRO A 127 23.65 10.23 1.08
C PRO A 127 25.07 9.90 0.62
N SER A 128 26.06 10.61 1.15
CA SER A 128 27.48 10.43 0.79
C SER A 128 28.09 9.11 1.24
N SER A 129 27.46 8.40 2.18
CA SER A 129 27.95 7.15 2.75
C SER A 129 26.83 6.40 3.45
N GLY A 130 26.99 5.08 3.57
CA GLY A 130 26.04 4.21 4.26
C GLY A 130 24.89 3.75 3.37
N SER A 131 24.10 2.83 3.91
CA SER A 131 22.82 2.47 3.32
C SER A 131 21.81 3.62 3.47
N PHE A 132 20.78 3.62 2.63
CA PHE A 132 19.70 4.59 2.70
C PHE A 132 18.37 3.97 2.33
N GLN A 133 17.27 4.63 2.69
CA GLN A 133 15.93 4.19 2.34
C GLN A 133 15.38 4.98 1.16
N VAL A 134 14.69 4.26 0.27
CA VAL A 134 13.89 4.82 -0.81
C VAL A 134 12.44 4.40 -0.56
N THR A 135 11.53 5.36 -0.65
CA THR A 135 10.10 5.13 -0.47
C THR A 135 9.39 5.27 -1.81
N ALA A 136 8.69 4.24 -2.26
CA ALA A 136 7.72 4.33 -3.34
C ALA A 136 6.32 4.47 -2.75
N SER A 137 5.46 5.28 -3.39
CA SER A 137 4.07 5.46 -2.95
C SER A 137 3.11 5.43 -4.14
N GLY A 138 1.90 4.92 -3.91
CA GLY A 138 0.85 4.82 -4.92
C GLY A 138 -0.44 4.28 -4.31
N SER A 139 -1.27 3.66 -5.14
CA SER A 139 -2.54 3.09 -4.70
C SER A 139 -2.80 1.73 -5.36
N PHE A 140 -3.34 0.79 -4.60
CA PHE A 140 -4.00 -0.39 -5.14
C PHE A 140 -5.39 0.00 -5.68
N PRO A 141 -5.75 -0.46 -6.89
CA PRO A 141 -7.06 -0.15 -7.46
C PRO A 141 -8.19 -0.84 -6.69
N SER A 142 -9.42 -0.34 -6.85
CA SER A 142 -10.63 -0.98 -6.35
C SER A 142 -10.78 -2.39 -6.91
N LEU A 143 -11.08 -3.36 -6.05
CA LEU A 143 -11.26 -4.76 -6.42
C LEU A 143 -12.76 -5.10 -6.44
N THR A 144 -13.23 -5.75 -7.50
CA THR A 144 -14.58 -6.32 -7.51
C THR A 144 -14.47 -7.83 -7.39
N LEU A 145 -14.95 -8.38 -6.28
CA LEU A 145 -14.75 -9.77 -5.92
C LEU A 145 -16.07 -10.54 -6.12
N PRO A 146 -16.15 -11.52 -7.03
CA PRO A 146 -17.44 -12.11 -7.41
C PRO A 146 -17.97 -13.16 -6.41
N ASN A 147 -17.13 -13.72 -5.54
CA ASN A 147 -17.48 -14.85 -4.69
C ASN A 147 -17.41 -14.48 -3.20
N ALA A 148 -18.39 -14.94 -2.41
CA ALA A 148 -18.24 -14.94 -0.96
C ALA A 148 -17.14 -15.92 -0.51
N GLY A 149 -16.54 -15.69 0.65
CA GLY A 149 -15.45 -16.50 1.20
C GLY A 149 -14.23 -15.66 1.55
N THR A 150 -13.03 -16.12 1.22
CA THR A 150 -11.78 -15.41 1.52
C THR A 150 -11.17 -14.88 0.24
N ALA A 151 -10.72 -13.61 0.27
CA ALA A 151 -9.89 -13.02 -0.76
C ALA A 151 -8.44 -12.88 -0.26
N SER A 152 -7.47 -13.16 -1.14
CA SER A 152 -6.05 -13.00 -0.86
C SER A 152 -5.36 -12.17 -1.93
N ILE A 153 -4.43 -11.32 -1.52
CA ILE A 153 -3.63 -10.47 -2.39
C ILE A 153 -2.18 -10.93 -2.28
N ASN A 154 -1.59 -11.34 -3.41
CA ASN A 154 -0.22 -11.78 -3.51
C ASN A 154 0.59 -10.84 -4.39
N LEU A 155 1.80 -10.47 -3.95
CA LEU A 155 2.73 -9.66 -4.73
C LEU A 155 3.60 -10.54 -5.61
N GLY A 156 3.83 -10.12 -6.84
CA GLY A 156 4.75 -10.78 -7.75
C GLY A 156 6.15 -10.17 -7.71
N ASN A 157 6.89 -10.46 -8.78
CA ASN A 157 8.14 -9.78 -9.11
C ASN A 157 7.89 -8.27 -9.31
N ALA A 158 8.96 -7.49 -9.38
CA ALA A 158 8.88 -6.06 -9.60
C ALA A 158 9.77 -5.63 -10.77
N SER A 159 9.43 -4.49 -11.35
CA SER A 159 10.27 -3.79 -12.31
C SER A 159 10.39 -2.34 -11.85
N LEU A 160 11.61 -1.84 -11.78
CA LEU A 160 11.86 -0.42 -11.50
C LEU A 160 12.25 0.28 -12.79
N ALA A 161 11.83 1.54 -12.93
CA ALA A 161 12.37 2.48 -13.90
C ALA A 161 12.93 3.67 -13.12
N LEU A 162 14.25 3.71 -12.92
CA LEU A 162 14.93 4.66 -12.06
C LEU A 162 15.71 5.69 -12.89
N THR A 163 15.66 6.95 -12.49
CA THR A 163 16.45 8.04 -13.08
C THR A 163 17.41 8.57 -12.02
N PRO A 164 18.69 8.15 -12.02
CA PRO A 164 19.71 8.84 -11.25
C PRO A 164 19.87 10.27 -11.78
N ARG A 165 20.02 11.24 -10.88
CA ARG A 165 20.20 12.66 -11.21
C ARG A 165 21.46 13.24 -10.60
N TYR A 166 22.08 14.19 -11.29
CA TYR A 166 23.16 15.00 -10.76
C TYR A 166 22.67 15.97 -9.68
N ALA A 167 23.60 16.66 -9.02
CA ALA A 167 23.30 17.67 -8.01
C ALA A 167 22.45 18.84 -8.54
N ASN A 168 22.52 19.14 -9.85
CA ASN A 168 21.73 20.19 -10.49
C ASN A 168 20.30 19.76 -10.85
N GLY A 169 19.93 18.49 -10.63
CA GLY A 169 18.62 17.93 -10.93
C GLY A 169 18.46 17.33 -12.33
N ASP A 170 19.45 17.49 -13.22
CA ASP A 170 19.42 16.85 -14.53
C ASP A 170 19.64 15.33 -14.40
N PRO A 171 19.01 14.50 -15.26
CA PRO A 171 19.35 13.09 -15.36
C PRO A 171 20.86 12.90 -15.60
N THR A 172 21.44 11.84 -15.03
CA THR A 172 22.81 11.50 -15.38
C THR A 172 22.90 11.04 -16.84
N TRP A 173 24.12 10.97 -17.36
CA TRP A 173 24.41 10.44 -18.70
C TRP A 173 23.85 9.04 -18.98
N ILE A 174 23.47 8.30 -17.93
CA ILE A 174 22.86 6.96 -18.04
C ILE A 174 21.38 7.05 -18.42
N GLY A 175 20.70 8.15 -18.08
CA GLY A 175 19.27 8.30 -18.27
C GLY A 175 18.46 7.33 -17.41
N VAL A 176 17.35 6.84 -17.95
CA VAL A 176 16.45 5.91 -17.26
C VAL A 176 17.02 4.49 -17.26
N VAL A 177 17.13 3.89 -16.08
CA VAL A 177 17.60 2.52 -15.85
C VAL A 177 16.42 1.65 -15.51
N ASN A 178 16.18 0.61 -16.31
CA ASN A 178 15.21 -0.43 -15.99
C ASN A 178 15.89 -1.54 -15.17
N VAL A 179 15.33 -1.84 -14.00
CA VAL A 179 15.89 -2.81 -13.06
C VAL A 179 14.83 -3.89 -12.79
N PRO A 180 14.94 -5.09 -13.40
CA PRO A 180 14.08 -6.19 -13.05
C PRO A 180 14.46 -6.72 -11.66
N CYS A 181 13.44 -7.00 -10.85
CA CYS A 181 13.56 -7.43 -9.47
C CYS A 181 12.73 -8.71 -9.25
N THR A 182 13.35 -9.76 -8.76
CA THR A 182 12.67 -11.03 -8.46
C THR A 182 12.51 -11.22 -6.96
N VAL A 183 11.39 -11.79 -6.51
CA VAL A 183 11.25 -12.16 -5.10
C VAL A 183 12.25 -13.26 -4.78
N LYS A 184 13.05 -13.12 -3.71
CA LYS A 184 13.97 -14.19 -3.34
C LYS A 184 13.19 -15.47 -2.99
N PRO A 185 13.69 -16.66 -3.39
CA PRO A 185 13.03 -17.93 -3.11
C PRO A 185 12.77 -18.15 -1.62
N GLY A 186 11.65 -18.81 -1.30
CA GLY A 186 11.30 -19.20 0.08
C GLY A 186 10.59 -18.13 0.91
N GLN A 187 10.25 -16.98 0.32
CA GLN A 187 9.49 -15.92 1.01
C GLN A 187 7.98 -16.03 0.78
N VAL A 188 7.21 -15.59 1.77
CA VAL A 188 5.75 -15.43 1.65
C VAL A 188 5.47 -14.19 0.82
N THR A 189 4.65 -14.34 -0.22
CA THR A 189 4.23 -13.23 -1.09
C THR A 189 2.82 -12.74 -0.81
N LYS A 190 2.08 -13.42 0.10
CA LYS A 190 0.75 -13.01 0.53
C LYS A 190 0.85 -11.73 1.35
N PHE A 191 0.42 -10.63 0.73
CA PHE A 191 0.44 -9.30 1.32
C PHE A 191 -0.72 -9.08 2.28
N HIS A 192 -1.92 -9.49 1.87
CA HIS A 192 -3.13 -9.28 2.65
C HIS A 192 -4.17 -10.37 2.39
N GLU A 193 -5.02 -10.64 3.37
CA GLU A 193 -6.13 -11.57 3.27
C GLU A 193 -7.31 -11.04 4.07
N PHE A 194 -8.52 -11.10 3.49
CA PHE A 194 -9.73 -10.60 4.13
C PHE A 194 -10.99 -11.36 3.68
N PRO A 195 -12.02 -11.42 4.52
CA PRO A 195 -13.29 -12.04 4.18
C PRO A 195 -14.11 -11.21 3.17
N VAL A 196 -14.87 -11.93 2.34
CA VAL A 196 -15.86 -11.41 1.39
C VAL A 196 -17.22 -12.01 1.76
N ALA A 197 -18.17 -11.16 2.12
CA ALA A 197 -19.54 -11.55 2.48
C ALA A 197 -20.46 -11.59 1.25
#